data_AF-A0AAD1A450-F1
#
_entry.id   AF-A0AAD1A450-F1
#
_cell.length_a   1.000
_cell.length_b   1.000
_cell.length_c   1.000
_cell.angle_alpha   90.00
_cell.angle_beta   90.00
_cell.angle_gamma   90.00
#
_symmetry.space_group_name_H-M   'P 1'
#
loop_
_entity.id
_entity.type
_entity.pdbx_description
1 polymer ?
#
loop_
_entity_poly.entity_id
_entity_poly.type
_entity_poly.pdbx_seq_one_letter_code
_entity_poly.pdbx_strand_id
1 'polypeptide(L)'
;MLISRPSRDTFASGPLLSPLDEDDAPAARRLIVKGKPIGSVFDIDGVQAIVSDSNGWVRVPNTALRAIADYQNGIEAAKPEKPKAPFNRGDAATIIEGPFMHLQATIVDCVGLSEARVLIEAFGRYVSVTLSVDGLEAA
;
A
#
# COMPACT_ATOMS: atom_id res chain seq x y z
N MET A 1 -35.94 -17.12 -12.04
CA MET A 1 -36.37 -16.76 -10.67
C MET A 1 -35.12 -16.39 -9.88
N LEU A 2 -35.18 -15.32 -9.10
CA LEU A 2 -34.08 -14.40 -8.78
C LEU A 2 -32.81 -15.01 -8.15
N ILE A 3 -31.66 -14.65 -8.74
CA ILE A 3 -30.31 -14.82 -8.19
C ILE A 3 -30.18 -13.82 -7.01
N SER A 4 -30.19 -14.35 -5.79
CA SER A 4 -29.94 -13.57 -4.57
C SER A 4 -28.48 -13.13 -4.55
N ARG A 5 -28.25 -11.81 -4.61
CA ARG A 5 -26.91 -11.21 -4.49
C ARG A 5 -26.34 -11.51 -3.09
N PRO A 6 -25.05 -11.85 -2.94
CA PRO A 6 -24.44 -11.92 -1.62
C PRO A 6 -24.46 -10.52 -0.99
N SER A 7 -25.03 -10.43 0.22
CA SER A 7 -25.00 -9.24 1.05
C SER A 7 -23.54 -8.84 1.28
N ARG A 8 -23.25 -7.55 1.08
CA ARG A 8 -21.96 -6.94 1.42
C ARG A 8 -21.67 -7.13 2.90
N ASP A 9 -20.88 -8.13 3.25
CA ASP A 9 -20.28 -8.23 4.58
C ASP A 9 -19.33 -7.03 4.75
N THR A 10 -19.77 -6.07 5.56
CA THR A 10 -19.00 -4.86 5.83
C THR A 10 -18.04 -5.20 6.96
N PHE A 11 -16.82 -5.59 6.61
CA PHE A 11 -15.74 -5.81 7.56
C PHE A 11 -15.12 -4.45 7.91
N ALA A 12 -15.34 -3.99 9.15
CA ALA A 12 -14.59 -2.86 9.68
C ALA A 12 -13.24 -3.40 10.19
N SER A 13 -12.23 -3.37 9.32
CA SER A 13 -10.83 -3.58 9.70
C SER A 13 -10.20 -2.20 9.90
N GLY A 14 -9.79 -1.89 11.13
CA GLY A 14 -9.01 -0.69 11.44
C GLY A 14 -7.81 -1.02 12.32
N PRO A 15 -6.93 -0.04 12.56
CA PRO A 15 -5.68 -0.28 13.25
C PRO A 15 -5.96 -0.62 14.72
N LEU A 16 -5.65 -1.87 15.08
CA LEU A 16 -5.02 -2.30 16.31
C LEU A 16 -5.70 -1.84 17.61
N LEU A 17 -6.70 -2.61 18.06
CA LEU A 17 -6.87 -2.84 19.50
C LEU A 17 -5.74 -3.78 19.97
N SER A 18 -4.49 -3.31 19.89
CA SER A 18 -3.39 -3.99 20.58
C SER A 18 -3.70 -3.96 22.07
N PRO A 19 -3.56 -5.06 22.81
CA PRO A 19 -3.38 -4.93 24.25
C PRO A 19 -2.14 -4.04 24.45
N LEU A 20 -2.34 -2.90 25.11
CA LEU A 20 -1.27 -2.25 25.83
C LEU A 20 -0.88 -3.27 26.90
N ASP A 21 0.32 -3.84 26.75
CA ASP A 21 0.99 -4.76 27.66
C ASP A 21 0.50 -6.23 27.63
N GLU A 22 1.23 -7.07 26.88
CA GLU A 22 1.88 -8.28 27.42
C GLU A 22 2.83 -8.84 26.36
N ASP A 23 4.06 -9.11 26.80
CA ASP A 23 5.22 -9.56 26.03
C ASP A 23 4.92 -10.76 25.10
N ASP A 24 5.53 -10.74 23.90
CA ASP A 24 5.80 -11.88 23.01
C ASP A 24 4.67 -12.59 22.23
N ALA A 25 3.44 -12.06 22.15
CA ALA A 25 2.46 -12.54 21.17
C ALA A 25 2.40 -11.63 19.92
N PRO A 26 2.40 -12.16 18.67
CA PRO A 26 2.15 -11.33 17.49
C PRO A 26 0.82 -10.61 17.69
N ALA A 27 0.85 -9.27 17.70
CA ALA A 27 -0.27 -8.39 18.05
C ALA A 27 -1.62 -9.00 17.65
N ALA A 28 -2.34 -9.55 18.64
CA ALA A 28 -3.54 -10.31 18.38
C ALA A 28 -4.59 -9.41 17.72
N ARG A 29 -4.79 -9.57 16.41
CA ARG A 29 -5.70 -8.74 15.62
C ARG A 29 -7.13 -9.11 15.98
N ARG A 30 -7.80 -8.23 16.74
CA ARG A 30 -9.22 -8.37 17.08
C ARG A 30 -10.08 -7.66 16.03
N LEU A 31 -11.08 -8.37 15.52
CA LEU A 31 -12.03 -7.85 14.53
C LEU A 31 -13.44 -7.83 15.13
N ILE A 32 -14.21 -6.79 14.82
CA ILE A 32 -15.62 -6.67 15.22
C ILE A 32 -16.48 -6.95 13.99
N VAL A 33 -17.31 -7.98 14.06
CA VAL A 33 -18.20 -8.38 12.96
C VAL A 33 -19.61 -7.92 13.27
N LYS A 34 -20.21 -7.17 12.33
CA LYS A 34 -21.63 -6.80 12.40
C LYS A 34 -22.46 -7.86 11.68
N GLY A 35 -23.23 -8.65 12.43
CA GLY A 35 -24.12 -9.64 11.83
C GLY A 35 -24.87 -10.48 12.86
N LYS A 36 -25.84 -11.27 12.36
CA LYS A 36 -26.43 -12.37 13.14
C LYS A 36 -25.47 -13.57 13.05
N PRO A 37 -25.20 -14.31 14.14
CA PRO A 37 -24.38 -15.51 14.06
C PRO A 37 -25.02 -16.49 13.07
N ILE A 38 -24.31 -16.79 11.98
CA ILE A 38 -24.69 -17.85 11.05
C ILE A 38 -23.76 -19.02 11.38
N GLY A 39 -24.27 -20.05 12.06
CA GLY A 39 -23.62 -21.36 12.23
C GLY A 39 -22.21 -21.37 12.83
N SER A 40 -21.19 -21.03 12.04
CA SER A 40 -19.77 -21.09 12.38
C SER A 40 -19.00 -19.94 11.69
N VAL A 41 -18.53 -18.97 12.47
CA VAL A 41 -17.56 -17.96 12.00
C VAL A 41 -16.13 -18.55 11.94
N PHE A 42 -15.92 -19.76 12.47
CA PHE A 42 -14.67 -20.51 12.36
C PHE A 42 -14.42 -21.07 10.96
N ASP A 43 -15.45 -21.07 10.10
CA ASP A 43 -15.30 -21.48 8.70
C ASP A 43 -14.58 -20.38 7.87
N ILE A 44 -14.38 -19.19 8.46
CA ILE A 44 -13.63 -18.09 7.85
C ILE A 44 -12.14 -18.31 8.13
N ASP A 45 -11.36 -18.42 7.07
CA ASP A 45 -9.91 -18.57 7.15
C ASP A 45 -9.26 -17.42 7.93
N GLY A 46 -8.37 -17.77 8.85
CA GLY A 46 -7.71 -16.84 9.76
C GLY A 46 -8.48 -16.48 11.04
N VAL A 47 -9.71 -16.97 11.26
CA VAL A 47 -10.40 -16.83 12.55
C VAL A 47 -9.88 -17.85 13.55
N GLN A 48 -9.20 -17.37 14.59
CA GLN A 48 -8.61 -18.23 15.62
C GLN A 48 -9.54 -18.44 16.83
N ALA A 49 -10.27 -17.40 17.24
CA ALA A 49 -11.11 -17.45 18.44
C ALA A 49 -12.22 -16.39 18.38
N ILE A 50 -13.29 -16.63 19.14
CA ILE A 50 -14.39 -15.69 19.36
C ILE A 50 -14.48 -15.41 20.86
N VAL A 51 -14.66 -14.14 21.23
CA VAL A 51 -14.90 -13.76 22.62
C VAL A 51 -16.36 -14.07 22.98
N SER A 52 -16.56 -15.04 23.87
CA SER A 52 -17.89 -15.47 24.32
C SER A 52 -18.00 -15.52 25.85
N ASP A 53 -19.21 -15.38 26.36
CA ASP A 53 -19.60 -15.61 27.76
C ASP A 53 -20.56 -16.81 27.85
N SER A 54 -21.13 -17.05 29.04
CA SER A 54 -22.10 -18.13 29.26
C SER A 54 -23.39 -18.01 28.45
N ASN A 55 -23.67 -16.83 27.89
CA ASN A 55 -24.86 -16.54 27.07
C ASN A 55 -24.55 -16.53 25.56
N GLY A 56 -23.32 -16.84 25.17
CA GLY A 56 -22.88 -16.90 23.77
C GLY A 56 -21.91 -15.78 23.41
N TRP A 57 -21.95 -15.29 22.17
CA TRP A 57 -20.98 -14.29 21.72
C TRP A 57 -21.19 -12.96 22.42
N VAL A 58 -20.10 -12.39 22.92
CA VAL A 58 -20.15 -11.10 23.61
C VAL A 58 -20.54 -10.01 22.61
N ARG A 59 -21.57 -9.24 22.96
CA ARG A 59 -22.00 -8.10 22.17
C ARG A 59 -21.21 -6.86 22.57
N VAL A 60 -20.64 -6.18 21.58
CA VAL A 60 -19.94 -4.91 21.80
C VAL A 60 -20.98 -3.80 22.04
N PRO A 61 -20.87 -3.02 23.14
CA PRO A 61 -21.75 -1.88 23.37
C PRO A 61 -21.64 -0.81 22.29
N ASN A 62 -22.75 -0.15 21.94
CA ASN A 62 -22.77 0.92 20.93
C ASN A 62 -21.83 2.09 21.25
N THR A 63 -21.59 2.36 22.54
CA THR A 63 -20.65 3.39 22.99
C THR A 63 -19.21 3.05 22.60
N ALA A 64 -18.81 1.79 22.73
CA ALA A 64 -17.49 1.31 22.31
C ALA A 64 -17.34 1.32 20.79
N LEU A 65 -18.39 0.94 20.05
CA LEU A 65 -18.39 1.02 18.58
C LEU A 65 -18.18 2.46 18.09
N ARG A 66 -18.83 3.42 18.75
CA ARG A 66 -18.67 4.85 18.44
C ARG A 66 -17.24 5.32 18.70
N ALA A 67 -16.66 4.97 19.84
CA ALA A 67 -15.28 5.33 20.17
C ALA A 67 -14.26 4.75 19.16
N ILE A 68 -14.48 3.51 18.69
CA ILE A 68 -13.64 2.88 17.66
C ILE A 68 -13.79 3.59 16.32
N ALA A 69 -15.02 3.93 15.94
CA ALA A 69 -15.27 4.67 14.70
C ALA A 69 -14.65 6.07 14.75
N ASP A 70 -14.78 6.79 15.87
CA ASP A 70 -14.19 8.10 16.06
C ASP A 70 -12.65 8.03 16.02
N TYR A 71 -12.05 6.99 16.61
CA TYR A 71 -10.61 6.74 16.52
C TYR A 71 -10.16 6.44 15.09
N GLN A 72 -10.85 5.55 14.37
CA GLN A 72 -10.52 5.18 12.99
C GLN A 72 -10.65 6.37 12.03
N ASN A 73 -11.68 7.21 12.21
CA ASN A 73 -11.93 8.36 11.37
C ASN A 73 -11.08 9.58 11.76
N GLY A 74 -10.54 9.63 12.98
CA GLY A 74 -9.66 10.70 13.45
C GLY A 74 -8.21 10.58 12.96
N ILE A 75 -7.83 9.43 12.39
CA ILE A 75 -6.52 9.24 11.76
C ILE A 75 -6.66 9.72 10.31
N GLU A 76 -6.29 10.98 10.03
CA GLU A 76 -6.06 11.40 8.66
C GLU A 76 -5.02 10.45 8.05
N ALA A 77 -5.43 9.68 7.03
CA ALA A 77 -4.50 8.83 6.31
C ALA A 77 -3.37 9.71 5.78
N ALA A 78 -2.13 9.46 6.22
CA ALA A 78 -0.97 10.14 5.70
C ALA A 78 -1.04 10.05 4.18
N LYS A 79 -1.13 11.20 3.52
CA LYS A 79 -1.21 11.27 2.06
C LYS A 79 0.01 10.53 1.54
N PRO A 80 -0.14 9.49 0.70
CA PRO A 80 1.02 8.77 0.19
C PRO A 80 1.92 9.80 -0.48
N GLU A 81 3.18 9.90 -0.01
CA GLU A 81 4.15 10.78 -0.62
C GLU A 81 4.23 10.43 -2.10
N LYS A 82 4.04 11.44 -2.98
CA LYS A 82 4.20 11.20 -4.40
C LYS A 82 5.61 10.67 -4.62
N PRO A 83 5.80 9.52 -5.29
CA PRO A 83 7.13 9.03 -5.59
C PRO A 83 7.88 10.13 -6.35
N LYS A 84 9.03 10.53 -5.81
CA LYS A 84 9.90 11.51 -6.46
C LYS A 84 10.49 10.85 -7.71
N ALA A 85 10.53 11.60 -8.81
CA ALA A 85 11.27 11.15 -9.98
C ALA A 85 12.74 10.98 -9.57
N PRO A 86 13.41 9.90 -10.01
CA PRO A 86 14.80 9.62 -9.63
C PRO A 86 15.80 10.63 -10.19
N PHE A 87 15.40 11.37 -11.24
CA PHE A 87 16.22 12.37 -11.90
C PHE A 87 15.42 13.64 -12.19
N ASN A 88 16.12 14.77 -12.29
CA ASN A 88 15.55 16.03 -12.75
C ASN A 88 16.01 16.35 -14.18
N ARG A 89 15.23 17.20 -14.85
CA ARG A 89 15.60 17.75 -16.15
C ARG A 89 16.86 18.60 -16.02
N GLY A 90 17.87 18.29 -16.83
CA GLY A 90 19.18 18.94 -16.84
C GLY A 90 20.26 18.16 -16.08
N ASP A 91 19.90 17.12 -15.33
CA ASP A 91 20.88 16.30 -14.62
C ASP A 91 21.77 15.53 -15.61
N ALA A 92 23.04 15.39 -15.25
CA ALA A 92 23.98 14.51 -15.96
C ALA A 92 23.82 13.09 -15.43
N ALA A 93 23.72 12.13 -16.33
CA ALA A 93 23.63 10.71 -16.01
C ALA A 93 24.58 9.91 -16.90
N THR A 94 25.11 8.82 -16.36
CA THR A 94 25.89 7.82 -17.10
C THR A 94 25.00 6.64 -17.44
N ILE A 95 25.04 6.20 -18.69
CA ILE A 95 24.28 5.04 -19.14
C ILE A 95 25.02 3.78 -18.69
N ILE A 96 24.38 2.95 -17.87
CA ILE A 96 24.97 1.71 -17.32
C ILE A 96 24.45 0.44 -18.00
N GLU A 97 23.39 0.55 -18.82
CA GLU A 97 22.83 -0.59 -19.56
C GLU A 97 22.48 -0.23 -21.01
N GLY A 98 22.66 -1.19 -21.93
CA GLY A 98 22.24 -1.08 -23.33
C GLY A 98 23.33 -0.69 -24.34
N PRO A 99 22.96 -0.31 -25.57
CA PRO A 99 23.91 -0.09 -26.66
C PRO A 99 24.78 1.17 -26.50
N PHE A 100 24.41 2.05 -25.57
CA PHE A 100 25.07 3.33 -25.29
C PHE A 100 25.77 3.34 -23.93
N MET A 101 26.09 2.16 -23.37
CA MET A 101 26.79 2.04 -22.08
C MET A 101 28.06 2.87 -22.04
N HIS A 102 28.34 3.41 -20.86
CA HIS A 102 29.50 4.26 -20.53
C HIS A 102 29.52 5.63 -21.22
N LEU A 103 28.45 6.02 -21.92
CA LEU A 103 28.30 7.38 -22.42
C LEU A 103 27.65 8.27 -21.35
N GLN A 104 28.10 9.53 -21.30
CA GLN A 104 27.43 10.57 -20.56
C GLN A 104 26.21 11.07 -21.35
N ALA A 105 25.13 11.32 -20.63
CA ALA A 105 23.90 11.80 -21.18
C ALA A 105 23.30 12.90 -20.29
N THR A 106 22.59 13.85 -20.89
CA THR A 106 21.86 14.88 -20.16
C THR A 106 20.37 14.58 -20.20
N ILE A 107 19.72 14.59 -19.04
CA ILE A 107 18.29 14.26 -18.94
C ILE A 107 17.47 15.43 -19.48
N VAL A 108 16.74 15.20 -20.57
CA VAL A 108 15.89 16.20 -21.21
C VAL A 108 14.50 16.19 -20.61
N ASP A 109 13.98 15.00 -20.29
CA ASP A 109 12.66 14.81 -19.72
C ASP A 109 12.54 13.44 -19.03
N CYS A 110 11.70 13.34 -18.01
CA CYS A 110 11.38 12.06 -17.35
C CYS A 110 9.95 11.67 -17.72
N VAL A 111 9.80 10.59 -18.46
CA VAL A 111 8.49 10.06 -18.85
C VAL A 111 8.01 9.13 -17.73
N GLY A 112 7.40 9.73 -16.71
CA GLY A 112 6.93 9.01 -15.53
C GLY A 112 8.07 8.62 -14.57
N LEU A 113 8.03 7.39 -14.05
CA LEU A 113 9.00 6.87 -13.07
C LEU A 113 9.98 5.85 -13.67
N SER A 114 9.68 5.32 -14.86
CA SER A 114 10.38 4.18 -15.45
C SER A 114 11.25 4.56 -16.65
N GLU A 115 10.95 5.66 -17.34
CA GLU A 115 11.64 6.05 -18.57
C GLU A 115 12.14 7.49 -18.48
N ALA A 116 13.31 7.73 -19.07
CA ALA A 116 13.88 9.06 -19.22
C ALA A 116 14.31 9.29 -20.67
N ARG A 117 13.99 10.47 -21.19
CA ARG A 117 14.53 10.95 -22.47
C ARG A 117 15.84 11.65 -22.19
N VAL A 118 16.91 11.12 -22.77
CA VAL A 118 18.27 11.61 -22.57
C VAL A 118 18.87 12.11 -23.88
N LEU A 119 19.76 13.08 -23.78
CA LEU A 119 20.55 13.62 -24.87
C LEU A 119 21.96 13.05 -24.74
N ILE A 120 22.39 12.29 -25.74
CA ILE A 120 23.73 11.69 -25.77
C ILE A 120 24.54 12.42 -26.85
N GLU A 121 25.80 12.71 -26.57
CA GLU A 121 26.72 13.19 -27.59
C GLU A 121 27.38 12.00 -28.29
N ALA A 122 27.09 11.83 -29.58
CA ALA A 122 27.68 10.80 -30.41
C ALA A 122 28.22 11.44 -31.70
N PHE A 123 29.51 11.24 -31.97
CA PHE A 123 30.18 11.73 -33.19
C PHE A 123 30.01 13.24 -33.43
N GLY A 124 30.08 14.05 -32.37
CA GLY A 124 29.93 15.51 -32.43
C GLY A 124 28.50 15.98 -32.75
N ARG A 125 27.50 15.10 -32.59
CA ARG A 125 26.09 15.43 -32.70
C ARG A 125 25.35 14.98 -31.46
N TYR A 126 24.35 15.76 -31.06
CA TYR A 126 23.44 15.38 -29.99
C TYR A 126 22.30 14.53 -30.55
N VAL A 127 22.11 13.35 -29.97
CA VAL A 127 21.06 12.40 -30.32
C VAL A 127 20.15 12.22 -29.11
N SER A 128 18.84 12.35 -29.31
CA SER A 128 17.84 12.09 -28.28
C SER A 128 17.48 10.61 -28.29
N VAL A 129 17.55 9.95 -27.12
CA VAL A 129 17.18 8.54 -26.93
C VAL A 129 16.29 8.42 -25.69
N THR A 130 15.33 7.49 -25.71
CA THR A 130 14.55 7.13 -24.53
C THR A 130 15.14 5.86 -23.92
N LEU A 131 15.46 5.89 -22.63
CA LEU A 131 16.06 4.78 -21.89
C LEU A 131 15.27 4.50 -20.60
N SER A 132 15.41 3.29 -20.07
CA SER A 132 14.93 2.96 -18.73
C SER A 132 15.72 3.74 -17.69
N VAL A 133 15.04 4.24 -16.67
CA VAL A 133 15.64 4.85 -15.49
C VAL A 133 16.62 3.91 -14.80
N ASP A 134 16.32 2.61 -14.76
CA ASP A 134 17.19 1.60 -14.13
C ASP A 134 18.53 1.44 -14.85
N GLY A 135 18.60 1.84 -16.13
CA GLY A 135 19.81 1.83 -16.94
C GLY A 135 20.62 3.13 -16.86
N LEU A 136 20.25 4.05 -15.96
CA LEU A 136 20.90 5.34 -15.76
C LEU A 136 21.44 5.47 -14.34
N GLU A 137 22.65 5.99 -14.21
CA GLU A 137 23.29 6.31 -12.94
C GLU A 137 23.59 7.81 -12.89
N ALA A 138 23.37 8.47 -11.73
CA ALA A 138 23.74 9.87 -11.58
C ALA A 138 25.26 10.04 -11.69
N ALA A 139 25.71 10.97 -12.53
CA ALA A 139 27.13 11.22 -12.79
C ALA A 139 27.78 12.13 -11.72
#